data_AF-A0A8J1ZMP5-F1
#
_entry.id   AF-A0A8J1ZMP5-F1
#
_cell.length_a   1.000
_cell.length_b   1.000
_cell.length_c   1.000
_cell.angle_alpha   90.00
_cell.angle_beta   90.00
_cell.angle_gamma   90.00
#
_symmetry.space_group_name_H-M   'P 1'
#
loop_
_entity.id
_entity.type
_entity.pdbx_description
1 polymer ?
#
loop_
_entity_poly.entity_id
_entity_poly.type
_entity_poly.pdbx_seq_one_letter_code
_entity_poly.pdbx_strand_id
1 'polypeptide(L)'
;MQRKSSSSVETKTQEHSAATFAERTGLQAAGRAFTASECLATTVAYYQCLWHFSRGGRLRDCRFFCEPKLGNEARHAAQLHLFSLCLVFRLWDRPHYRCGSFGEDLRVNLRNVALPGTGVPLAFVCISKWTFMFFLLFLYPLVCFVAAFAVWAVEQQQEADGTSTGGTGGEARTSPPRTTSSSSGRNYRGDGKSGKTWKAVWEKAQICLREVCILYQGNLVTPDTWFTWWRLNCALATYHSCLTLSDEYLMENKWDFLQKCHAKQVPITPCVGLGYHLVQQQESGKPAVPVALDTLVCKDKNEEGGMGIHFFKNAATGGNWILQAKLQNASCLQCLLPEPCPLSTFRVLTASEASMTSAEQPQDHGAGSSSPKVHILTCVFRAGRQHAKTDHRSIFYNVNLSPEHGKKGRITRGAINSHWYQLGGTVFQTASGKEGCFTKAGVFRRGFASKAAGVSVHPDSGLRMVGLEVPEIDSVLAVCERAHRELCPHVPLVGWDVALVDEDVGENHTATKPVLLEANLSCNFFLGDFDRTLYLDYMRRNFMYLEERENAAGARLLEKEDKERKTLQGKEGKKHA
;
A
#
# COMPACT_ATOMS: atom_id res chain seq x y z
N MET A 1 -15.68 -40.65 38.47
CA MET A 1 -16.43 -41.20 37.31
C MET A 1 -17.19 -40.04 36.70
N GLN A 2 -17.05 -39.58 35.45
CA GLN A 2 -16.48 -40.11 34.22
C GLN A 2 -15.63 -39.02 33.53
N ARG A 3 -14.43 -39.41 33.07
CA ARG A 3 -13.66 -38.68 32.05
C ARG A 3 -14.33 -38.94 30.70
N LYS A 4 -14.65 -37.90 29.92
CA LYS A 4 -14.87 -38.01 28.48
C LYS A 4 -13.78 -37.22 27.75
N SER A 5 -13.10 -37.95 26.88
CA SER A 5 -11.98 -37.58 26.03
C SER A 5 -12.39 -36.60 24.93
N SER A 6 -11.76 -35.43 24.89
CA SER A 6 -11.77 -34.52 23.75
C SER A 6 -10.38 -34.47 23.15
N SER A 7 -10.05 -35.46 22.30
CA SER A 7 -8.82 -35.50 21.51
C SER A 7 -9.16 -36.00 20.09
N SER A 8 -9.77 -35.14 19.26
CA SER A 8 -9.97 -35.44 17.83
C SER A 8 -10.26 -34.24 16.91
N VAL A 9 -10.09 -32.99 17.36
CA VAL A 9 -10.41 -31.80 16.54
C VAL A 9 -9.16 -31.10 15.97
N GLU A 10 -7.94 -31.40 16.43
CA GLU A 10 -6.74 -30.65 16.02
C GLU A 10 -6.06 -31.12 14.73
N THR A 11 -6.42 -32.28 14.15
CA THR A 11 -5.71 -32.84 12.99
C THR A 11 -6.32 -32.51 11.62
N LYS A 12 -7.49 -31.87 11.53
CA LYS A 12 -8.10 -31.49 10.23
C LYS A 12 -7.83 -30.06 9.77
N THR A 13 -7.15 -29.24 10.57
CA THR A 13 -6.89 -27.83 10.23
C THR A 13 -5.54 -27.61 9.52
N GLN A 14 -4.69 -28.63 9.44
CA GLN A 14 -3.36 -28.54 8.83
C GLN A 14 -3.31 -28.85 7.32
N GLU A 15 -4.29 -29.52 6.75
CA GLU A 15 -4.26 -29.93 5.33
C GLU A 15 -4.75 -28.86 4.34
N HIS A 16 -5.34 -27.75 4.79
CA HIS A 16 -5.81 -26.67 3.91
C HIS A 16 -4.79 -25.54 3.64
N SER A 17 -3.53 -25.68 4.08
CA SER A 17 -2.54 -24.59 4.02
C SER A 17 -1.56 -24.64 2.83
N ALA A 18 -1.73 -25.55 1.88
CA ALA A 18 -0.80 -25.73 0.75
C ALA A 18 -1.39 -25.34 -0.62
N ALA A 19 -2.37 -24.43 -0.66
CA ALA A 19 -2.77 -23.77 -1.91
C ALA A 19 -1.59 -22.93 -2.44
N THR A 20 -0.83 -23.50 -3.36
CA THR A 20 0.39 -22.94 -3.94
C THR A 20 0.07 -21.69 -4.75
N PHE A 21 1.02 -20.74 -4.80
CA PHE A 21 0.97 -19.50 -5.59
C PHE A 21 0.46 -19.68 -7.04
N ALA A 22 0.68 -20.87 -7.60
CA ALA A 22 0.28 -21.20 -8.95
C ALA A 22 -1.24 -21.40 -9.11
N GLU A 23 -1.94 -21.82 -8.06
CA GLU A 23 -3.41 -21.88 -8.03
C GLU A 23 -4.02 -20.47 -8.01
N ARG A 24 -3.30 -19.47 -7.48
CA ARG A 24 -3.76 -18.08 -7.29
C ARG A 24 -3.43 -17.13 -8.44
N THR A 25 -2.34 -17.38 -9.16
CA THR A 25 -2.02 -16.62 -10.38
C THR A 25 -2.93 -17.02 -11.55
N GLY A 26 -3.78 -18.03 -11.40
CA GLY A 26 -4.53 -18.66 -12.48
C GLY A 26 -3.64 -19.43 -13.47
N LEU A 27 -2.32 -19.39 -13.30
CA LEU A 27 -1.34 -19.94 -14.24
C LEU A 27 -1.23 -21.48 -14.17
N GLN A 28 -1.86 -22.15 -13.19
CA GLN A 28 -1.78 -23.61 -13.03
C GLN A 28 -3.11 -24.40 -13.11
N ALA A 29 -4.18 -23.84 -13.67
CA ALA A 29 -5.48 -24.54 -13.73
C ALA A 29 -5.52 -25.83 -14.58
N ALA A 30 -4.40 -26.29 -15.16
CA ALA A 30 -4.31 -27.62 -15.75
C ALA A 30 -2.93 -28.20 -15.45
N GLY A 31 -2.84 -29.46 -15.03
CA GLY A 31 -1.59 -30.21 -14.77
C GLY A 31 -0.68 -30.43 -15.99
N ARG A 32 -0.52 -29.41 -16.85
CA ARG A 32 0.42 -29.36 -17.96
C ARG A 32 1.80 -28.93 -17.45
N ALA A 33 2.82 -29.54 -18.05
CA ALA A 33 4.20 -29.11 -17.88
C ALA A 33 4.33 -27.67 -18.40
N PHE A 34 4.68 -26.74 -17.50
CA PHE A 34 5.06 -25.38 -17.86
C PHE A 34 6.27 -25.41 -18.78
N THR A 35 6.31 -24.55 -19.79
CA THR A 35 7.38 -24.53 -20.81
C THR A 35 8.12 -23.20 -20.82
N ALA A 36 9.43 -23.21 -21.12
CA ALA A 36 10.21 -21.98 -21.31
C ALA A 36 9.59 -21.05 -22.38
N SER A 37 8.84 -21.61 -23.33
CA SER A 37 8.05 -20.86 -24.31
C SER A 37 6.96 -19.97 -23.67
N GLU A 38 6.34 -20.37 -22.55
CA GLU A 38 5.34 -19.54 -21.87
C GLU A 38 5.99 -18.33 -21.17
N CYS A 39 7.19 -18.52 -20.61
CA CYS A 39 8.01 -17.43 -20.06
C CYS A 39 8.38 -16.40 -21.13
N LEU A 40 8.85 -16.89 -22.29
CA LEU A 40 9.14 -16.04 -23.44
C LEU A 40 7.88 -15.35 -23.97
N ALA A 41 6.77 -16.07 -24.12
CA ALA A 41 5.50 -15.50 -24.57
C ALA A 41 5.01 -14.39 -23.64
N THR A 42 5.13 -14.56 -22.31
CA THR A 42 4.78 -13.51 -21.34
C THR A 42 5.67 -12.28 -21.48
N THR A 43 6.96 -12.48 -21.70
CA THR A 43 7.92 -11.38 -21.92
C THR A 43 7.64 -10.64 -23.22
N VAL A 44 7.29 -11.35 -24.29
CA VAL A 44 6.87 -10.76 -25.55
C VAL A 44 5.56 -9.97 -25.38
N ALA A 45 4.57 -10.55 -24.71
CA ALA A 45 3.29 -9.89 -24.42
C ALA A 45 3.48 -8.64 -23.54
N TYR A 46 4.41 -8.67 -22.59
CA TYR A 46 4.83 -7.51 -21.79
C TYR A 46 5.29 -6.36 -22.70
N TYR A 47 6.25 -6.59 -23.60
CA TYR A 47 6.74 -5.55 -24.51
C TYR A 47 5.68 -5.08 -25.52
N GLN A 48 4.86 -5.99 -26.03
CA GLN A 48 3.76 -5.63 -26.93
C GLN A 48 2.71 -4.74 -26.24
N CYS A 49 2.42 -5.03 -24.97
CA CYS A 49 1.51 -4.22 -24.16
C CYS A 49 2.11 -2.84 -23.83
N LEU A 50 3.40 -2.78 -23.47
CA LEU A 50 4.11 -1.51 -23.30
C LEU A 50 4.07 -0.67 -24.59
N TRP A 51 4.33 -1.29 -25.73
CA TRP A 51 4.29 -0.64 -27.04
C TRP A 51 2.89 -0.10 -27.37
N HIS A 52 1.84 -0.90 -27.14
CA HIS A 52 0.45 -0.49 -27.32
C HIS A 52 0.13 0.78 -26.54
N PHE A 53 0.39 0.78 -25.23
CA PHE A 53 0.09 1.95 -24.39
C PHE A 53 1.00 3.15 -24.69
N SER A 54 2.28 2.91 -25.02
CA SER A 54 3.21 3.99 -25.38
C SER A 54 2.81 4.71 -26.67
N ARG A 55 2.06 4.05 -27.57
CA ARG A 55 1.49 4.65 -28.79
C ARG A 55 0.11 5.28 -28.58
N GLY A 56 -0.35 5.42 -27.34
CA GLY A 56 -1.67 5.95 -27.02
C GLY A 56 -2.80 4.93 -27.20
N GLY A 57 -2.49 3.64 -27.24
CA GLY A 57 -3.49 2.59 -27.18
C GLY A 57 -4.31 2.69 -25.90
N ARG A 58 -5.62 2.41 -26.00
CA ARG A 58 -6.55 2.55 -24.86
C ARG A 58 -6.60 1.30 -24.00
N LEU A 59 -6.95 1.46 -22.72
CA LEU A 59 -7.13 0.34 -21.79
C LEU A 59 -8.23 -0.62 -22.25
N ARG A 60 -9.33 -0.09 -22.81
CA ARG A 60 -10.46 -0.89 -23.32
C ARG A 60 -10.09 -1.77 -24.52
N ASP A 61 -9.14 -1.31 -25.33
CA ASP A 61 -8.73 -1.94 -26.59
C ASP A 61 -7.55 -2.91 -26.40
N CYS A 62 -6.99 -2.99 -25.19
CA CYS A 62 -5.85 -3.85 -24.89
C CYS A 62 -6.26 -5.33 -24.95
N ARG A 63 -5.70 -6.05 -25.94
CA ARG A 63 -5.95 -7.48 -26.16
C ARG A 63 -4.92 -8.40 -25.50
N PHE A 64 -3.86 -7.84 -24.93
CA PHE A 64 -2.82 -8.61 -24.27
C PHE A 64 -3.35 -9.18 -22.96
N PHE A 65 -2.91 -10.41 -22.63
CA PHE A 65 -3.34 -11.17 -21.47
C PHE A 65 -4.84 -11.54 -21.46
N CYS A 66 -5.53 -11.43 -22.60
CA CYS A 66 -6.94 -11.84 -22.76
C CYS A 66 -7.12 -13.35 -23.00
N GLU A 67 -6.05 -14.15 -22.91
CA GLU A 67 -6.17 -15.59 -23.07
C GLU A 67 -7.11 -16.18 -22.01
N PRO A 68 -8.01 -17.14 -22.36
CA PRO A 68 -8.94 -17.75 -21.41
C PRO A 68 -8.28 -18.40 -20.19
N LYS A 69 -6.97 -18.63 -20.24
CA LYS A 69 -6.17 -19.23 -19.18
C LYS A 69 -5.95 -18.29 -18.00
N LEU A 70 -5.97 -16.98 -18.22
CA LEU A 70 -5.78 -15.99 -17.16
C LEU A 70 -7.16 -15.57 -16.63
N GLY A 71 -7.40 -15.75 -15.33
CA GLY A 71 -8.64 -15.28 -14.71
C GLY A 71 -8.84 -13.77 -14.89
N ASN A 72 -10.09 -13.29 -14.84
CA ASN A 72 -10.42 -11.88 -15.04
C ASN A 72 -9.63 -10.95 -14.12
N GLU A 73 -9.45 -11.32 -12.85
CA GLU A 73 -8.66 -10.57 -11.86
C GLU A 73 -7.21 -10.39 -12.32
N ALA A 74 -6.52 -11.49 -12.65
CA ALA A 74 -5.13 -11.46 -13.09
C ALA A 74 -4.94 -10.69 -14.41
N ARG A 75 -5.91 -10.81 -15.33
CA ARG A 75 -5.94 -10.00 -16.56
C ARG A 75 -6.05 -8.51 -16.25
N HIS A 76 -7.01 -8.11 -15.41
CA HIS A 76 -7.20 -6.71 -15.05
C HIS A 76 -5.97 -6.16 -14.32
N ALA A 77 -5.39 -6.94 -13.40
CA ALA A 77 -4.15 -6.59 -12.72
C ALA A 77 -3.00 -6.34 -13.71
N ALA A 78 -2.78 -7.25 -14.66
CA ALA A 78 -1.72 -7.11 -15.66
C ALA A 78 -1.89 -5.87 -16.55
N GLN A 79 -3.11 -5.68 -17.07
CA GLN A 79 -3.42 -4.54 -17.93
C GLN A 79 -3.27 -3.21 -17.17
N LEU A 80 -3.81 -3.12 -15.95
CA LEU A 80 -3.70 -1.90 -15.13
C LEU A 80 -2.27 -1.63 -14.70
N HIS A 81 -1.51 -2.66 -14.35
CA HIS A 81 -0.10 -2.53 -13.98
C HIS A 81 0.71 -1.90 -15.12
N LEU A 82 0.62 -2.47 -16.33
CA LEU A 82 1.38 -1.99 -17.50
C LEU A 82 0.85 -0.65 -18.02
N PHE A 83 -0.48 -0.45 -18.03
CA PHE A 83 -1.09 0.83 -18.39
C PHE A 83 -0.57 1.95 -17.51
N SER A 84 -0.61 1.77 -16.19
CA SER A 84 -0.15 2.79 -15.26
C SER A 84 1.37 3.02 -15.32
N LEU A 85 2.19 2.02 -15.71
CA LEU A 85 3.62 2.24 -15.96
C LEU A 85 3.84 3.11 -17.20
N CYS A 86 3.10 2.87 -18.28
CA CYS A 86 3.16 3.71 -19.48
C CYS A 86 2.59 5.11 -19.24
N LEU A 87 1.56 5.22 -18.40
CA LEU A 87 0.92 6.49 -18.05
C LEU A 87 1.88 7.47 -17.37
N VAL A 88 2.87 6.97 -16.61
CA VAL A 88 3.94 7.79 -16.01
C VAL A 88 4.64 8.66 -17.06
N PHE A 89 4.91 8.13 -18.26
CA PHE A 89 5.55 8.92 -19.33
C PHE A 89 4.69 10.06 -19.86
N ARG A 90 3.36 9.89 -19.82
CA ARG A 90 2.40 10.90 -20.28
C ARG A 90 2.15 11.97 -19.23
N LEU A 91 2.24 11.59 -17.96
CA LEU A 91 2.05 12.47 -16.82
C LEU A 91 3.33 13.16 -16.36
N TRP A 92 4.51 12.71 -16.80
CA TRP A 92 5.82 13.13 -16.28
C TRP A 92 5.98 14.63 -16.06
N ASP A 93 5.65 15.43 -17.08
CA ASP A 93 5.77 16.90 -17.08
C ASP A 93 4.44 17.61 -16.79
N ARG A 94 3.38 16.86 -16.48
CA ARG A 94 2.07 17.44 -16.15
C ARG A 94 2.11 18.04 -14.74
N PRO A 95 1.42 19.19 -14.52
CA PRO A 95 1.26 19.76 -13.19
C PRO A 95 0.73 18.74 -12.20
N HIS A 96 1.29 18.74 -11.00
CA HIS A 96 0.86 17.83 -9.93
C HIS A 96 0.21 18.63 -8.81
N TYR A 97 -0.78 18.06 -8.12
CA TYR A 97 -1.52 18.80 -7.10
C TYR A 97 -0.72 19.04 -5.80
N ARG A 98 0.46 18.42 -5.64
CA ARG A 98 1.36 18.63 -4.48
C ARG A 98 2.61 19.44 -4.79
N CYS A 99 3.05 19.48 -6.04
CA CYS A 99 4.35 20.01 -6.44
C CYS A 99 4.33 20.42 -7.92
N GLY A 100 5.47 20.85 -8.48
CA GLY A 100 5.52 21.40 -9.83
C GLY A 100 5.10 20.40 -10.91
N SER A 101 5.55 19.15 -10.83
CA SER A 101 5.20 18.11 -11.80
C SER A 101 5.14 16.71 -11.21
N PHE A 102 4.50 15.78 -11.93
CA PHE A 102 4.43 14.38 -11.47
C PHE A 102 5.81 13.73 -11.38
N GLY A 103 6.74 14.04 -12.28
CA GLY A 103 8.13 13.56 -12.19
C GLY A 103 8.85 14.07 -10.94
N GLU A 104 8.58 15.30 -10.51
CA GLU A 104 9.06 15.82 -9.22
C GLU A 104 8.42 15.07 -8.05
N ASP A 105 7.10 14.85 -8.08
CA ASP A 105 6.39 14.09 -7.05
C ASP A 105 6.97 12.68 -6.88
N LEU A 106 7.19 11.96 -7.98
CA LEU A 106 7.81 10.62 -7.96
C LEU A 106 9.20 10.65 -7.32
N ARG A 107 10.05 11.62 -7.65
CA ARG A 107 11.39 11.73 -7.05
C ARG A 107 11.33 11.99 -5.54
N VAL A 108 10.45 12.87 -5.09
CA VAL A 108 10.30 13.20 -3.67
C VAL A 108 9.76 12.02 -2.87
N ASN A 109 8.75 11.31 -3.39
CA ASN A 109 8.16 10.16 -2.70
C ASN A 109 9.07 8.94 -2.70
N LEU A 110 9.84 8.73 -3.78
CA LEU A 110 10.69 7.55 -3.95
C LEU A 110 12.09 7.70 -3.37
N ARG A 111 12.46 8.88 -2.82
CA ARG A 111 13.80 9.11 -2.25
C ARG A 111 14.11 8.25 -1.04
N ASN A 112 13.06 7.86 -0.31
CA ASN A 112 13.17 7.05 0.91
C ASN A 112 12.77 5.59 0.69
N VAL A 113 12.40 5.21 -0.54
CA VAL A 113 12.03 3.84 -0.87
C VAL A 113 13.21 3.20 -1.57
N ALA A 114 13.74 2.10 -1.05
CA ALA A 114 14.81 1.34 -1.67
C ALA A 114 14.27 0.38 -2.73
N LEU A 115 15.01 0.22 -3.83
CA LEU A 115 14.88 -0.97 -4.67
C LEU A 115 15.19 -2.18 -3.77
N PRO A 116 14.24 -3.09 -3.54
CA PRO A 116 14.36 -4.05 -2.44
C PRO A 116 15.62 -4.90 -2.57
N GLY A 117 16.33 -5.07 -1.45
CA GLY A 117 17.57 -5.84 -1.38
C GLY A 117 18.82 -5.13 -1.90
N THR A 118 18.71 -3.90 -2.42
CA THR A 118 19.88 -3.15 -2.93
C THR A 118 20.26 -1.94 -2.07
N GLY A 119 19.31 -1.41 -1.30
CA GLY A 119 19.48 -0.15 -0.56
C GLY A 119 19.58 1.10 -1.45
N VAL A 120 19.44 0.95 -2.78
CA VAL A 120 19.47 2.05 -3.74
C VAL A 120 18.10 2.73 -3.77
N PRO A 121 17.99 4.05 -3.55
CA PRO A 121 16.73 4.77 -3.67
C PRO A 121 16.06 4.60 -5.04
N LEU A 122 14.75 4.32 -5.07
CA LEU A 122 13.97 4.25 -6.31
C LEU A 122 13.93 5.60 -7.04
N ALA A 123 14.16 6.71 -6.34
CA ALA A 123 14.28 8.03 -6.97
C ALA A 123 15.36 8.10 -8.06
N PHE A 124 16.40 7.25 -8.01
CA PHE A 124 17.41 7.17 -9.09
C PHE A 124 16.81 6.74 -10.43
N VAL A 125 15.83 5.84 -10.40
CA VAL A 125 15.10 5.42 -11.61
C VAL A 125 14.28 6.58 -12.17
N CYS A 126 13.81 7.46 -11.29
CA CYS A 126 12.95 8.59 -11.63
C CYS A 126 13.69 9.92 -11.88
N ILE A 127 15.01 9.92 -12.09
CA ILE A 127 15.79 11.15 -12.37
C ILE A 127 15.28 11.85 -13.63
N SER A 128 15.03 11.07 -14.68
CA SER A 128 14.52 11.55 -15.97
C SER A 128 13.55 10.54 -16.61
N LYS A 129 12.80 11.01 -17.60
CA LYS A 129 11.93 10.15 -18.41
C LYS A 129 12.70 9.02 -19.10
N TRP A 130 13.93 9.30 -19.56
CA TRP A 130 14.79 8.34 -20.24
C TRP A 130 15.36 7.27 -19.32
N THR A 131 15.74 7.64 -18.08
CA THR A 131 16.19 6.65 -17.08
C THR A 131 15.06 5.73 -16.68
N PHE A 132 13.84 6.25 -16.53
CA PHE A 132 12.66 5.44 -16.25
C PHE A 132 12.33 4.50 -17.43
N MET A 133 12.46 4.98 -18.67
CA MET A 133 12.29 4.15 -19.88
C MET A 133 13.33 3.03 -19.97
N PHE A 134 14.61 3.34 -19.77
CA PHE A 134 15.67 2.34 -19.74
C PHE A 134 15.43 1.29 -18.66
N PHE A 135 15.01 1.72 -17.47
CA PHE A 135 14.64 0.81 -16.40
C PHE A 135 13.51 -0.11 -16.85
N LEU A 136 12.42 0.44 -17.37
CA LEU A 136 11.25 -0.35 -17.78
C LEU A 136 11.58 -1.37 -18.87
N LEU A 137 12.37 -0.98 -19.87
CA LEU A 137 12.69 -1.84 -21.02
C LEU A 137 13.73 -2.92 -20.70
N PHE A 138 14.66 -2.69 -19.78
CA PHE A 138 15.80 -3.59 -19.58
C PHE A 138 15.96 -4.03 -18.13
N LEU A 139 16.03 -3.09 -17.20
CA LEU A 139 16.32 -3.41 -15.81
C LEU A 139 15.14 -4.07 -15.10
N TYR A 140 13.91 -3.70 -15.42
CA TYR A 140 12.73 -4.21 -14.74
C TYR A 140 12.52 -5.72 -14.97
N PRO A 141 12.52 -6.22 -16.23
CA PRO A 141 12.52 -7.68 -16.47
C PRO A 141 13.70 -8.40 -15.80
N LEU A 142 14.91 -7.82 -15.84
CA LEU A 142 16.08 -8.40 -15.20
C LEU A 142 15.91 -8.49 -13.67
N VAL A 143 15.42 -7.42 -13.03
CA VAL A 143 15.14 -7.39 -11.59
C VAL A 143 14.07 -8.42 -11.23
N CYS A 144 12.99 -8.53 -12.02
CA CYS A 144 11.96 -9.55 -11.81
C CYS A 144 12.53 -10.97 -11.89
N PHE A 145 13.47 -11.22 -12.82
CA PHE A 145 14.12 -12.52 -12.99
C PHE A 145 15.07 -12.83 -11.82
N VAL A 146 15.93 -11.88 -11.45
CA VAL A 146 16.84 -12.02 -10.30
C VAL A 146 16.05 -12.24 -9.01
N ALA A 147 14.98 -11.49 -8.80
CA ALA A 147 14.10 -11.66 -7.65
C ALA A 147 13.45 -13.05 -7.63
N ALA A 148 12.97 -13.54 -8.78
CA ALA A 148 12.40 -14.88 -8.90
C ALA A 148 13.41 -15.98 -8.53
N PHE A 149 14.65 -15.86 -9.02
CA PHE A 149 15.72 -16.80 -8.69
C PHE A 149 16.12 -16.73 -7.22
N ALA A 150 16.30 -15.52 -6.68
CA ALA A 150 16.68 -15.31 -5.28
C ALA A 150 15.64 -15.89 -4.31
N VAL A 151 14.35 -15.64 -4.58
CA VAL A 151 13.25 -16.25 -3.83
C VAL A 151 13.38 -17.76 -3.87
N TRP A 152 13.42 -18.35 -5.07
CA TRP A 152 13.54 -19.80 -5.24
C TRP A 152 14.73 -20.40 -4.45
N ALA A 153 15.91 -19.79 -4.55
CA ALA A 153 17.12 -20.28 -3.89
C ALA A 153 16.99 -20.30 -2.35
N VAL A 154 16.38 -19.26 -1.76
CA VAL A 154 16.12 -19.21 -0.32
C VAL A 154 15.15 -20.32 0.11
N GLU A 155 14.19 -20.69 -0.74
CA GLU A 155 13.26 -21.79 -0.42
C GLU A 155 13.96 -23.13 -0.33
N GLN A 156 14.86 -23.41 -1.29
CA GLN A 156 15.61 -24.65 -1.32
C GLN A 156 16.52 -24.80 -0.09
N GLN A 157 17.12 -23.69 0.37
CA GLN A 157 17.91 -23.69 1.59
C GLN A 157 17.07 -24.00 2.83
N GLN A 158 15.90 -23.36 2.97
CA GLN A 158 15.01 -23.60 4.13
C GLN A 158 14.48 -25.04 4.19
N GLU A 159 14.22 -25.66 3.04
CA GLU A 159 13.79 -27.07 2.97
C GLU A 159 14.91 -28.04 3.35
N ALA A 160 16.15 -27.73 3.00
CA ALA A 160 17.33 -28.48 3.42
C ALA A 160 17.60 -28.34 4.95
N ASP A 161 17.44 -27.13 5.49
CA ASP A 161 17.66 -26.88 6.92
C ASP A 161 16.56 -27.51 7.78
N GLY A 162 15.29 -27.42 7.36
CA GLY A 162 14.13 -27.95 8.10
C GLY A 162 14.07 -29.48 8.18
N THR A 163 14.77 -30.21 7.30
CA THR A 163 14.86 -31.67 7.36
C THR A 163 15.91 -32.16 8.36
N SER A 164 16.74 -31.27 8.92
CA SER A 164 17.84 -31.66 9.81
C SER A 164 17.50 -31.68 11.32
N THR A 165 16.39 -31.08 11.74
CA THR A 165 16.04 -30.91 13.18
C THR A 165 15.00 -31.90 13.73
N GLY A 166 14.72 -32.99 13.02
CA GLY A 166 13.70 -33.98 13.37
C GLY A 166 14.11 -35.10 14.33
N GLY A 167 15.26 -35.02 15.01
CA GLY A 167 15.71 -36.11 15.87
C GLY A 167 16.70 -35.72 16.95
N THR A 168 16.19 -35.26 18.10
CA THR A 168 16.74 -35.54 19.45
C THR A 168 15.74 -35.07 20.50
N GLY A 169 14.73 -35.90 20.80
CA GLY A 169 14.08 -35.87 22.10
C GLY A 169 14.96 -36.67 23.07
N GLY A 170 15.65 -35.98 23.97
CA GLY A 170 16.51 -36.59 24.98
C GLY A 170 15.70 -37.23 26.10
N GLU A 171 15.84 -38.54 26.27
CA GLU A 171 15.66 -39.19 27.57
C GLU A 171 17.03 -39.49 28.17
N ALA A 172 17.30 -38.86 29.31
CA ALA A 172 18.44 -39.18 30.15
C ALA A 172 18.22 -40.53 30.82
N ARG A 173 19.04 -41.54 30.47
CA ARG A 173 19.20 -42.75 31.28
C ARG A 173 20.68 -43.09 31.47
N THR A 174 20.97 -43.31 32.73
CA THR A 174 22.24 -43.67 33.39
C THR A 174 22.85 -44.98 32.87
N SER A 175 24.18 -45.00 32.73
CA SER A 175 25.01 -46.19 32.46
C SER A 175 25.08 -47.14 33.67
N PRO A 176 25.42 -48.45 33.53
CA PRO A 176 26.82 -48.90 33.37
C PRO A 176 26.97 -50.18 32.47
N PRO A 177 28.05 -51.02 32.53
CA PRO A 177 29.14 -51.00 31.56
C PRO A 177 29.32 -52.27 30.69
N ARG A 178 30.04 -52.06 29.57
CA ARG A 178 30.85 -52.96 28.70
C ARG A 178 30.79 -54.49 28.90
N THR A 179 30.62 -55.21 27.78
CA THR A 179 31.56 -56.22 27.23
C THR A 179 31.29 -56.60 25.76
N THR A 180 32.37 -56.65 24.96
CA THR A 180 32.73 -57.53 23.81
C THR A 180 31.65 -57.97 22.78
N SER A 181 31.80 -57.85 21.45
CA SER A 181 32.85 -58.43 20.60
C SER A 181 32.56 -58.17 19.10
N SER A 182 33.62 -58.18 18.26
CA SER A 182 33.76 -58.67 16.85
C SER A 182 32.52 -58.78 15.94
N SER A 183 32.53 -58.60 14.62
CA SER A 183 33.53 -58.36 13.56
C SER A 183 32.76 -58.32 12.22
N SER A 184 33.49 -58.05 11.13
CA SER A 184 33.12 -58.18 9.71
C SER A 184 32.34 -56.99 9.14
N GLY A 185 32.86 -56.22 8.19
CA GLY A 185 33.69 -56.62 7.05
C GLY A 185 32.77 -56.79 5.84
N ARG A 186 32.57 -55.72 5.07
CA ARG A 186 31.98 -55.87 3.73
C ARG A 186 32.54 -54.83 2.76
N ASN A 187 33.22 -55.39 1.77
CA ASN A 187 33.93 -54.77 0.67
C ASN A 187 33.04 -53.80 -0.12
N TYR A 188 33.54 -52.58 -0.34
CA TYR A 188 33.04 -51.64 -1.33
C TYR A 188 33.46 -52.16 -2.73
N ARG A 189 32.55 -52.88 -3.39
CA ARG A 189 32.64 -53.12 -4.84
C ARG A 189 32.16 -51.84 -5.55
N GLY A 190 33.06 -51.25 -6.34
CA GLY A 190 32.71 -50.20 -7.28
C GLY A 190 31.80 -50.77 -8.36
N ASP A 191 30.58 -50.22 -8.45
CA ASP A 191 29.68 -50.45 -9.57
C ASP A 191 29.23 -49.10 -10.13
N GLY A 192 29.35 -48.98 -11.45
CA GLY A 192 29.09 -47.79 -12.24
C GLY A 192 27.69 -47.20 -12.01
N LYS A 193 27.64 -45.97 -11.48
CA LYS A 193 26.41 -45.18 -11.28
C LYS A 193 26.49 -43.78 -11.91
N SER A 194 27.25 -43.54 -12.99
CA SER A 194 27.31 -42.20 -13.59
C SER A 194 26.07 -41.84 -14.44
N GLY A 195 25.29 -42.81 -14.93
CA GLY A 195 24.10 -42.56 -15.76
C GLY A 195 22.83 -42.18 -14.97
N LYS A 196 22.72 -42.58 -13.70
CA LYS A 196 21.56 -42.23 -12.85
C LYS A 196 21.65 -40.81 -12.28
N THR A 197 22.86 -40.23 -12.24
CA THR A 197 23.10 -38.89 -11.70
C THR A 197 22.69 -37.78 -12.67
N TRP A 198 22.95 -37.92 -13.97
CA TRP A 198 22.61 -36.88 -14.96
C TRP A 198 21.10 -36.67 -15.15
N LYS A 199 20.31 -37.76 -15.16
CA LYS A 199 18.85 -37.65 -15.25
C LYS A 199 18.26 -36.91 -14.04
N ALA A 200 18.73 -37.22 -12.83
CA ALA A 200 18.30 -36.54 -11.61
C ALA A 200 18.72 -35.05 -11.57
N VAL A 201 19.92 -34.72 -12.08
CA VAL A 201 20.37 -33.32 -12.23
C VAL A 201 19.49 -32.56 -13.22
N TRP A 202 19.17 -33.19 -14.37
CA TRP A 202 18.31 -32.59 -15.39
C TRP A 202 16.88 -32.36 -14.89
N GLU A 203 16.29 -33.36 -14.21
CA GLU A 203 14.95 -33.23 -13.60
C GLU A 203 14.90 -32.09 -12.57
N LYS A 204 15.93 -31.97 -11.72
CA LYS A 204 16.04 -30.84 -10.78
C LYS A 204 16.20 -29.50 -11.50
N ALA A 205 16.99 -29.42 -12.56
CA ALA A 205 17.15 -28.21 -13.35
C ALA A 205 15.83 -27.78 -14.02
N GLN A 206 15.04 -28.74 -14.51
CA GLN A 206 13.72 -28.46 -15.09
C GLN A 206 12.72 -27.94 -14.05
N ILE A 207 12.72 -28.52 -12.84
CA ILE A 207 11.87 -28.03 -11.73
C ILE A 207 12.27 -26.60 -11.34
N CYS A 208 13.57 -26.35 -11.15
CA CYS A 208 14.11 -25.03 -10.87
C CYS A 208 13.65 -24.00 -11.92
N LEU A 209 13.89 -24.31 -13.20
CA LEU A 209 13.55 -23.40 -14.30
C LEU A 209 12.05 -23.09 -14.33
N ARG A 210 11.20 -24.10 -14.12
CA ARG A 210 9.75 -23.93 -14.07
C ARG A 210 9.32 -22.98 -12.95
N GLU A 211 9.79 -23.19 -11.73
CA GLU A 211 9.40 -22.38 -10.58
C GLU A 211 9.87 -20.93 -10.71
N VAL A 212 11.11 -20.73 -11.15
CA VAL A 212 11.67 -19.39 -11.41
C VAL A 212 10.88 -18.67 -12.50
N CYS A 213 10.49 -19.37 -13.57
CA CYS A 213 9.70 -18.75 -14.64
C CYS A 213 8.30 -18.33 -14.18
N ILE A 214 7.62 -19.14 -13.35
CA ILE A 214 6.30 -18.78 -12.79
C ILE A 214 6.43 -17.53 -11.90
N LEU A 215 7.45 -17.48 -11.03
CA LEU A 215 7.71 -16.31 -10.18
C LEU A 215 8.06 -15.07 -11.01
N TYR A 216 8.89 -15.22 -12.05
CA TYR A 216 9.25 -14.14 -12.96
C TYR A 216 8.03 -13.55 -13.66
N GLN A 217 7.14 -14.39 -14.22
CA GLN A 217 5.91 -13.92 -14.86
C GLN A 217 5.04 -13.12 -13.90
N GLY A 218 4.81 -13.67 -12.69
CA GLY A 218 4.05 -12.97 -11.65
C GLY A 218 4.66 -11.62 -11.29
N ASN A 219 5.98 -11.55 -11.09
CA ASN A 219 6.69 -10.31 -10.80
C ASN A 219 6.68 -9.31 -11.96
N LEU A 220 6.68 -9.79 -13.20
CA LEU A 220 6.75 -8.95 -14.40
C LEU A 220 5.41 -8.29 -14.74
N VAL A 221 4.30 -9.04 -14.67
CA VAL A 221 3.01 -8.55 -15.17
C VAL A 221 1.96 -8.38 -14.08
N THR A 222 1.99 -9.16 -13.01
CA THR A 222 1.02 -9.06 -11.91
C THR A 222 1.72 -8.91 -10.55
N PRO A 223 2.64 -7.95 -10.37
CA PRO A 223 3.41 -7.83 -9.14
C PRO A 223 2.51 -7.45 -7.98
N ASP A 224 2.42 -8.31 -6.98
CA ASP A 224 1.51 -8.13 -5.85
C ASP A 224 2.23 -7.50 -4.64
N THR A 225 2.76 -6.30 -4.83
CA THR A 225 3.49 -5.57 -3.78
C THR A 225 2.71 -4.34 -3.34
N TRP A 226 2.88 -3.90 -2.07
CA TRP A 226 2.27 -2.63 -1.64
C TRP A 226 2.67 -1.47 -2.54
N PHE A 227 3.90 -1.49 -3.07
CA PHE A 227 4.41 -0.48 -3.98
C PHE A 227 3.63 -0.47 -5.29
N THR A 228 3.32 -1.64 -5.86
CA THR A 228 2.49 -1.74 -7.07
C THR A 228 1.14 -1.07 -6.85
N TRP A 229 0.49 -1.38 -5.72
CA TRP A 229 -0.84 -0.87 -5.38
C TRP A 229 -0.81 0.64 -5.11
N TRP A 230 0.15 1.12 -4.32
CA TRP A 230 0.36 2.55 -4.07
C TRP A 230 0.65 3.32 -5.37
N ARG A 231 1.54 2.81 -6.23
CA ARG A 231 1.85 3.45 -7.52
C ARG A 231 0.62 3.51 -8.43
N LEU A 232 -0.21 2.46 -8.43
CA LEU A 232 -1.46 2.45 -9.19
C LEU A 232 -2.43 3.54 -8.69
N ASN A 233 -2.55 3.70 -7.37
CA ASN A 233 -3.33 4.80 -6.76
C ASN A 233 -2.76 6.18 -7.12
N CYS A 234 -1.44 6.36 -7.05
CA CYS A 234 -0.77 7.61 -7.41
C CYS A 234 -1.02 7.99 -8.88
N ALA A 235 -0.93 7.00 -9.78
CA ALA A 235 -1.18 7.21 -11.20
C ALA A 235 -2.64 7.62 -11.44
N LEU A 236 -3.60 7.00 -10.74
CA LEU A 236 -5.01 7.39 -10.84
C LEU A 236 -5.24 8.80 -10.30
N ALA A 237 -4.77 9.10 -9.09
CA ALA A 237 -4.94 10.41 -8.46
C ALA A 237 -4.34 11.54 -9.31
N THR A 238 -3.14 11.31 -9.86
CA THR A 238 -2.50 12.29 -10.75
C THR A 238 -3.26 12.47 -12.05
N TYR A 239 -3.65 11.37 -12.70
CA TYR A 239 -4.36 11.47 -13.99
C TYR A 239 -5.72 12.14 -13.82
N HIS A 240 -6.43 11.82 -12.73
CA HIS A 240 -7.70 12.43 -12.39
C HIS A 240 -7.55 13.92 -12.08
N SER A 241 -6.64 14.31 -11.18
CA SER A 241 -6.39 15.72 -10.87
C SER A 241 -5.99 16.54 -12.09
N CYS A 242 -5.13 16.00 -12.97
CA CYS A 242 -4.71 16.68 -14.20
C CYS A 242 -5.87 16.96 -15.17
N LEU A 243 -6.85 16.05 -15.25
CA LEU A 243 -7.96 16.16 -16.21
C LEU A 243 -9.20 16.84 -15.65
N THR A 244 -9.40 16.76 -14.33
CA THR A 244 -10.56 17.36 -13.67
C THR A 244 -10.25 18.75 -13.13
N LEU A 245 -8.98 19.04 -12.84
CA LEU A 245 -8.54 20.29 -12.20
C LEU A 245 -9.33 20.59 -10.91
N SER A 246 -9.72 19.53 -10.19
CA SER A 246 -10.56 19.67 -9.00
C SER A 246 -9.79 20.25 -7.83
N ASP A 247 -10.31 21.33 -7.23
CA ASP A 247 -9.80 21.94 -5.99
C ASP A 247 -9.98 21.05 -4.75
N GLU A 248 -10.68 19.92 -4.89
CA GLU A 248 -10.75 18.89 -3.84
C GLU A 248 -9.36 18.29 -3.56
N TYR A 249 -8.43 18.31 -4.52
CA TYR A 249 -7.07 17.85 -4.31
C TYR A 249 -6.25 18.74 -3.36
N LEU A 250 -6.70 19.96 -3.07
CA LEU A 250 -6.13 20.79 -2.00
C LEU A 250 -6.23 20.11 -0.63
N MET A 251 -7.12 19.12 -0.45
CA MET A 251 -7.24 18.32 0.78
C MET A 251 -5.96 17.57 1.17
N GLU A 252 -4.97 17.41 0.28
CA GLU A 252 -3.67 16.85 0.69
C GLU A 252 -2.78 17.90 1.41
N ASN A 253 -3.04 19.19 1.21
CA ASN A 253 -2.42 20.22 2.04
C ASN A 253 -3.03 20.16 3.45
N LYS A 254 -2.16 20.02 4.46
CA LYS A 254 -2.57 19.85 5.86
C LYS A 254 -3.43 21.01 6.38
N TRP A 255 -3.15 22.25 5.96
CA TRP A 255 -3.91 23.40 6.41
C TRP A 255 -5.28 23.48 5.74
N ASP A 256 -5.35 23.35 4.41
CA ASP A 256 -6.61 23.33 3.66
C ASP A 256 -7.52 22.19 4.15
N PHE A 257 -6.94 21.02 4.44
CA PHE A 257 -7.62 19.89 5.08
C PHE A 257 -8.30 20.30 6.40
N LEU A 258 -7.54 20.90 7.32
CA LEU A 258 -8.07 21.29 8.63
C LEU A 258 -9.16 22.37 8.49
N GLN A 259 -8.96 23.35 7.60
CA GLN A 259 -9.96 24.40 7.33
C GLN A 259 -11.27 23.81 6.81
N LYS A 260 -11.21 22.94 5.80
CA LYS A 260 -12.39 22.31 5.20
C LYS A 260 -13.12 21.41 6.19
N CYS A 261 -12.40 20.60 6.96
CA CYS A 261 -12.99 19.78 8.01
C CYS A 261 -13.69 20.63 9.09
N HIS A 262 -13.04 21.69 9.57
CA HIS A 262 -13.62 22.61 10.56
C HIS A 262 -14.91 23.25 10.02
N ALA A 263 -14.88 23.75 8.77
CA ALA A 263 -16.05 24.37 8.14
C ALA A 263 -17.23 23.41 7.97
N LYS A 264 -16.98 22.11 7.78
CA LYS A 264 -18.00 21.06 7.66
C LYS A 264 -18.31 20.34 8.97
N GLN A 265 -17.72 20.78 10.08
CA GLN A 265 -17.88 20.14 11.40
C GLN A 265 -17.54 18.64 11.36
N VAL A 266 -16.49 18.29 10.62
CA VAL A 266 -15.89 16.95 10.63
C VAL A 266 -14.82 16.93 11.74
N PRO A 267 -14.85 15.96 12.67
CA PRO A 267 -13.89 15.91 13.78
C PRO A 267 -12.43 15.86 13.30
N ILE A 268 -11.63 16.82 13.77
CA ILE A 268 -10.20 16.95 13.45
C ILE A 268 -9.38 17.18 14.72
N THR A 269 -8.09 16.97 14.58
CA THR A 269 -7.12 17.37 15.60
C THR A 269 -7.22 18.89 15.86
N PRO A 270 -7.38 19.31 17.13
CA PRO A 270 -7.39 20.73 17.49
C PRO A 270 -6.16 21.47 16.95
N CYS A 271 -6.41 22.59 16.26
CA CYS A 271 -5.37 23.38 15.60
C CYS A 271 -5.56 24.88 15.85
N VAL A 272 -4.48 25.54 16.25
CA VAL A 272 -4.48 26.98 16.54
C VAL A 272 -4.86 27.78 15.29
N GLY A 273 -5.83 28.69 15.44
CA GLY A 273 -6.35 29.52 14.34
C GLY A 273 -7.67 29.03 13.73
N LEU A 274 -8.13 27.81 14.09
CA LEU A 274 -9.46 27.29 13.72
C LEU A 274 -10.44 27.38 14.89
N GLY A 275 -10.42 28.50 15.63
CA GLY A 275 -11.23 28.66 16.85
C GLY A 275 -10.70 27.90 18.08
N TYR A 276 -9.60 27.14 17.95
CA TYR A 276 -8.90 26.55 19.10
C TYR A 276 -7.86 27.53 19.66
N HIS A 277 -7.88 27.71 20.98
CA HIS A 277 -6.98 28.60 21.71
C HIS A 277 -5.95 27.81 22.53
N LEU A 278 -4.73 28.33 22.62
CA LEU A 278 -3.66 27.79 23.47
C LEU A 278 -3.85 28.22 24.94
N VAL A 279 -5.03 27.98 25.53
CA VAL A 279 -5.47 28.46 26.85
C VAL A 279 -6.26 29.77 26.77
N GLN A 280 -7.53 29.71 27.14
CA GLN A 280 -8.19 30.83 27.79
C GLN A 280 -7.80 30.79 29.27
N GLN A 281 -7.22 31.88 29.77
CA GLN A 281 -7.43 32.23 31.17
C GLN A 281 -8.95 32.35 31.34
N GLN A 282 -9.54 31.44 32.10
CA GLN A 282 -10.88 31.58 32.66
C GLN A 282 -10.87 32.76 33.64
N GLU A 283 -10.91 33.98 33.13
CA GLU A 283 -11.46 35.09 33.90
C GLU A 283 -12.95 35.19 33.55
N SER A 284 -13.75 34.64 34.47
CA SER A 284 -15.18 34.87 34.71
C SER A 284 -15.93 35.74 33.68
N GLY A 285 -16.65 35.07 32.78
CA GLY A 285 -17.88 35.61 32.20
C GLY A 285 -17.77 36.41 30.89
N LYS A 286 -16.60 36.50 30.25
CA LYS A 286 -16.48 37.09 28.91
C LYS A 286 -16.37 36.02 27.80
N PRO A 287 -17.10 36.16 26.68
CA PRO A 287 -16.97 35.24 25.55
C PRO A 287 -15.54 35.27 25.01
N ALA A 288 -15.02 34.09 24.64
CA ALA A 288 -13.72 33.93 24.02
C ALA A 288 -13.62 34.79 22.75
N VAL A 289 -12.78 35.82 22.76
CA VAL A 289 -12.41 36.52 21.52
C VAL A 289 -11.30 35.72 20.86
N PRO A 290 -11.44 35.32 19.58
CA PRO A 290 -10.41 34.54 18.93
C PRO A 290 -9.09 35.31 18.81
N VAL A 291 -8.07 34.91 19.58
CA VAL A 291 -6.72 35.46 19.40
C VAL A 291 -6.05 34.70 18.26
N ALA A 292 -5.85 35.37 17.14
CA ALA A 292 -5.05 34.86 16.04
C ALA A 292 -3.56 34.85 16.45
N LEU A 293 -2.99 33.66 16.61
CA LEU A 293 -1.55 33.51 16.85
C LEU A 293 -0.81 33.64 15.51
N ASP A 294 -0.32 34.83 15.18
CA ASP A 294 0.38 35.09 13.91
C ASP A 294 1.77 34.45 13.85
N THR A 295 2.59 34.66 14.87
CA THR A 295 3.97 34.14 14.95
C THR A 295 4.17 33.27 16.19
N LEU A 296 4.65 32.05 15.99
CA LEU A 296 5.15 31.16 17.04
C LEU A 296 6.63 31.46 17.29
N VAL A 297 6.96 31.79 18.54
CA VAL A 297 8.34 31.99 18.98
C VAL A 297 8.76 30.81 19.83
N CYS A 298 9.60 29.93 19.30
CA CYS A 298 10.21 28.84 20.06
C CYS A 298 11.55 29.31 20.59
N LYS A 299 11.74 29.29 21.93
CA LYS A 299 13.00 29.65 22.57
C LYS A 299 13.54 28.45 23.32
N ASP A 300 14.83 28.17 23.17
CA ASP A 300 15.49 27.35 24.17
C ASP A 300 15.45 28.08 25.53
N LYS A 301 15.14 27.35 26.60
CA LYS A 301 14.98 27.95 27.93
C LYS A 301 16.32 28.37 28.56
N ASN A 302 17.44 27.86 28.05
CA ASN A 302 18.77 28.03 28.62
C ASN A 302 19.78 28.69 27.67
N GLU A 303 19.45 28.87 26.37
CA GLU A 303 20.33 29.60 25.45
C GLU A 303 20.11 31.11 25.59
N GLU A 304 21.18 31.82 25.93
CA GLU A 304 21.19 33.28 26.07
C GLU A 304 21.65 33.99 24.78
N GLY A 305 21.65 35.32 24.78
CA GLY A 305 22.21 36.13 23.68
C GLY A 305 21.39 36.10 22.39
N GLY A 306 20.12 35.66 22.44
CA GLY A 306 19.26 35.52 21.27
C GLY A 306 19.53 34.27 20.42
N MET A 307 20.47 33.41 20.85
CA MET A 307 20.64 32.06 20.29
C MET A 307 19.47 31.17 20.70
N GLY A 308 19.13 30.18 19.87
CA GLY A 308 18.03 29.25 20.16
C GLY A 308 16.62 29.85 20.04
N ILE A 309 16.48 31.08 19.51
CA ILE A 309 15.18 31.70 19.22
C ILE A 309 14.81 31.47 17.77
N HIS A 310 13.69 30.78 17.54
CA HIS A 310 13.14 30.53 16.21
C HIS A 310 11.75 31.14 16.08
N PHE A 311 11.55 31.88 14.99
CA PHE A 311 10.27 32.49 14.63
C PHE A 311 9.63 31.73 13.48
N PHE A 312 8.40 31.24 13.70
CA PHE A 312 7.63 30.50 12.72
C PHE A 312 6.29 31.21 12.49
N LYS A 313 5.98 31.53 11.23
CA LYS A 313 4.67 32.10 10.87
C LYS A 313 3.63 30.99 10.80
N ASN A 314 2.48 31.22 11.44
CA ASN A 314 1.37 30.30 11.48
C ASN A 314 0.65 30.25 10.12
N ALA A 315 0.27 29.06 9.66
CA ALA A 315 -0.53 28.86 8.45
C ALA A 315 -1.87 29.63 8.49
N ALA A 316 -2.44 29.83 9.69
CA ALA A 316 -3.65 30.62 9.89
C ALA A 316 -3.54 32.09 9.45
N THR A 317 -2.32 32.63 9.36
CA THR A 317 -2.03 34.01 8.94
C THR A 317 -1.17 34.07 7.67
N GLY A 318 -1.12 32.97 6.90
CA GLY A 318 -0.37 32.88 5.64
C GLY A 318 1.07 32.39 5.78
N GLY A 319 1.45 31.82 6.93
CA GLY A 319 2.72 31.12 7.14
C GLY A 319 2.72 29.66 6.68
N ASN A 320 3.78 28.92 7.04
CA ASN A 320 3.98 27.52 6.61
C ASN A 320 3.78 26.50 7.74
N TRP A 321 3.62 26.94 8.98
CA TRP A 321 3.62 26.07 10.15
C TRP A 321 2.25 25.96 10.76
N ILE A 322 1.81 24.73 11.03
CA ILE A 322 0.61 24.44 11.81
C ILE A 322 1.00 24.11 13.25
N LEU A 323 0.12 24.44 14.20
CA LEU A 323 0.31 24.12 15.61
C LEU A 323 -0.89 23.37 16.13
N GLN A 324 -0.66 22.12 16.52
CA GLN A 324 -1.68 21.19 16.98
C GLN A 324 -1.38 20.70 18.38
N ALA A 325 -2.44 20.45 19.16
CA ALA A 325 -2.30 19.80 20.44
C ALA A 325 -1.78 18.37 20.25
N LYS A 326 -0.87 17.93 21.12
CA LYS A 326 -0.45 16.54 21.16
C LYS A 326 -1.61 15.69 21.66
N LEU A 327 -2.11 14.79 20.81
CA LEU A 327 -3.13 13.82 21.18
C LEU A 327 -2.55 12.63 21.95
N GLN A 328 -3.39 12.00 22.76
CA GLN A 328 -3.11 10.74 23.45
C GLN A 328 -4.08 9.68 22.93
N ASN A 329 -3.66 8.41 22.98
CA ASN A 329 -4.55 7.30 22.67
C ASN A 329 -5.74 7.29 23.64
N ALA A 330 -6.94 7.04 23.12
CA ALA A 330 -8.11 6.75 23.95
C ALA A 330 -7.82 5.61 24.94
N SER A 331 -8.38 5.72 26.14
CA SER A 331 -8.28 4.73 27.22
C SER A 331 -8.70 3.33 26.76
N CYS A 332 -9.70 3.22 25.88
CA CYS A 332 -10.15 1.97 25.31
C CYS A 332 -9.06 1.23 24.48
N LEU A 333 -8.06 1.93 23.94
CA LEU A 333 -6.95 1.34 23.20
C LEU A 333 -5.78 0.89 24.08
N GLN A 334 -5.75 1.27 25.37
CA GLN A 334 -4.64 0.92 26.26
C GLN A 334 -4.49 -0.59 26.43
N CYS A 335 -5.58 -1.35 26.31
CA CYS A 335 -5.53 -2.82 26.37
C CYS A 335 -4.82 -3.46 25.16
N LEU A 336 -4.53 -2.70 24.09
CA LEU A 336 -3.90 -3.16 22.86
C LEU A 336 -2.43 -2.69 22.71
N LEU A 337 -1.99 -1.72 23.51
CA LEU A 337 -0.76 -0.95 23.27
C LEU A 337 0.21 -1.03 24.45
N PRO A 338 1.54 -0.94 24.21
CA PRO A 338 2.52 -0.82 25.29
C PRO A 338 2.49 0.58 25.90
N GLU A 339 3.04 0.74 27.11
CA GLU A 339 3.24 2.03 27.75
C GLU A 339 4.73 2.29 28.03
N PRO A 340 5.29 3.47 27.71
CA PRO A 340 4.67 4.56 26.94
C PRO A 340 4.71 4.29 25.42
N CYS A 341 3.63 4.60 24.71
CA CYS A 341 3.57 4.55 23.23
C CYS A 341 3.16 5.90 22.61
N PRO A 342 3.54 6.18 21.35
CA PRO A 342 3.00 7.31 20.62
C PRO A 342 1.52 7.12 20.29
N LEU A 343 0.88 8.17 19.76
CA LEU A 343 -0.46 8.08 19.19
C LEU A 343 -0.49 6.98 18.12
N SER A 344 -1.36 5.99 18.31
CA SER A 344 -1.67 4.95 17.35
C SER A 344 -2.85 5.39 16.51
N THR A 345 -2.85 4.98 15.25
CA THR A 345 -3.76 5.55 14.24
C THR A 345 -4.33 4.47 13.34
N PHE A 346 -5.42 4.78 12.67
CA PHE A 346 -6.06 3.93 11.68
C PHE A 346 -5.82 4.53 10.30
N ARG A 347 -5.35 3.71 9.36
CA ARG A 347 -5.40 4.02 7.93
C ARG A 347 -6.66 3.39 7.36
N VAL A 348 -7.63 4.22 6.98
CA VAL A 348 -8.86 3.78 6.31
C VAL A 348 -8.82 4.24 4.86
N LEU A 349 -8.98 3.33 3.90
CA LEU A 349 -9.09 3.70 2.48
C LEU A 349 -10.55 3.72 2.07
N THR A 350 -10.96 4.81 1.43
CA THR A 350 -12.29 4.98 0.86
C THR A 350 -12.22 5.23 -0.64
N ALA A 351 -13.26 4.80 -1.35
CA ALA A 351 -13.45 4.98 -2.78
C ALA A 351 -14.79 5.66 -3.06
N SER A 352 -14.80 6.69 -3.90
CA SER A 352 -16.04 7.40 -4.27
C SER A 352 -16.48 7.02 -5.67
N GLU A 353 -17.78 6.75 -5.86
CA GLU A 353 -18.36 6.56 -7.18
C GLU A 353 -18.61 7.91 -7.92
N ALA A 354 -18.63 9.03 -7.19
CA ALA A 354 -18.76 10.36 -7.80
C ALA A 354 -17.51 10.81 -8.57
N SER A 355 -16.38 10.12 -8.43
CA SER A 355 -15.16 10.44 -9.19
C SER A 355 -15.32 10.32 -10.71
N MET A 356 -16.32 9.55 -11.15
CA MET A 356 -16.67 9.34 -12.55
C MET A 356 -17.88 10.18 -13.00
N THR A 357 -18.40 11.05 -12.14
CA THR A 357 -19.47 11.99 -12.50
C THR A 357 -18.87 13.36 -12.81
N SER A 358 -19.39 14.03 -13.84
CA SER A 358 -18.92 15.38 -14.19
C SER A 358 -19.54 16.38 -13.23
N ALA A 359 -18.71 17.15 -12.51
CA ALA A 359 -19.17 18.28 -11.70
C ALA A 359 -19.89 19.36 -12.55
N GLU A 360 -19.65 19.37 -13.87
CA GLU A 360 -20.22 20.32 -14.83
C GLU A 360 -21.61 19.93 -15.35
N GLN A 361 -22.13 18.74 -15.07
CA GLN A 361 -23.52 18.43 -15.38
C GLN A 361 -24.36 18.89 -14.18
N PRO A 362 -25.20 19.93 -14.32
CA PRO A 362 -26.17 20.26 -13.29
C PRO A 362 -27.00 19.00 -13.09
N GLN A 363 -26.87 18.38 -11.91
CA GLN A 363 -27.86 17.41 -11.52
C GLN A 363 -29.17 18.18 -11.44
N ASP A 364 -30.09 17.85 -12.34
CA ASP A 364 -31.47 18.28 -12.23
C ASP A 364 -31.94 17.72 -10.89
N HIS A 365 -31.95 18.58 -9.86
CA HIS A 365 -32.21 18.22 -8.48
C HIS A 365 -33.70 17.92 -8.31
N GLY A 366 -34.17 16.85 -8.95
CA GLY A 366 -35.33 16.12 -8.47
C GLY A 366 -35.04 15.65 -7.05
N ALA A 367 -36.01 15.80 -6.15
CA ALA A 367 -35.93 15.60 -4.71
C ALA A 367 -35.64 14.16 -4.23
N GLY A 368 -34.86 13.38 -4.98
CA GLY A 368 -34.48 12.00 -4.69
C GLY A 368 -33.06 11.60 -5.15
N SER A 369 -32.19 12.54 -5.52
CA SER A 369 -30.79 12.20 -5.86
C SER A 369 -30.07 11.69 -4.60
N SER A 370 -29.80 10.39 -4.57
CA SER A 370 -29.07 9.74 -3.48
C SER A 370 -27.65 10.31 -3.42
N SER A 371 -27.22 10.70 -2.22
CA SER A 371 -25.87 11.20 -1.99
C SER A 371 -24.82 10.25 -2.57
N PRO A 372 -23.69 10.76 -3.11
CA PRO A 372 -22.71 9.93 -3.77
C PRO A 372 -22.21 8.81 -2.86
N LYS A 373 -22.21 7.60 -3.40
CA LYS A 373 -21.86 6.39 -2.65
C LYS A 373 -20.35 6.35 -2.44
N VAL A 374 -19.95 6.22 -1.17
CA VAL A 374 -18.56 6.02 -0.75
C VAL A 374 -18.42 4.60 -0.21
N HIS A 375 -17.37 3.92 -0.63
CA HIS A 375 -17.05 2.55 -0.24
C HIS A 375 -15.80 2.53 0.62
N ILE A 376 -15.83 1.82 1.74
CA ILE A 376 -14.63 1.55 2.53
C ILE A 376 -13.95 0.30 1.96
N LEU A 377 -12.69 0.45 1.52
CA LEU A 377 -11.91 -0.62 0.90
C LEU A 377 -11.10 -1.44 1.91
N THR A 378 -10.45 -0.76 2.87
CA THR A 378 -9.62 -1.42 3.87
C THR A 378 -9.44 -0.56 5.13
N CYS A 379 -9.08 -1.19 6.24
CA CYS A 379 -8.67 -0.54 7.48
C CYS A 379 -7.44 -1.23 8.08
N VAL A 380 -6.42 -0.44 8.41
CA VAL A 380 -5.19 -0.90 9.08
C VAL A 380 -5.00 -0.12 10.36
N PHE A 381 -4.87 -0.84 11.48
CA PHE A 381 -4.46 -0.26 12.75
C PHE A 381 -2.93 -0.19 12.83
N ARG A 382 -2.39 1.02 12.92
CA ARG A 382 -0.97 1.32 13.11
C ARG A 382 -0.68 1.41 14.60
N ALA A 383 -0.35 0.27 15.20
CA ALA A 383 -0.05 0.18 16.63
C ALA A 383 1.36 0.72 16.92
N GLY A 384 1.45 1.78 17.73
CA GLY A 384 2.70 2.46 18.06
C GLY A 384 3.67 1.59 18.87
N ARG A 385 4.97 1.70 18.55
CA ARG A 385 6.05 1.03 19.31
C ARG A 385 6.41 1.81 20.57
N GLN A 386 6.79 1.09 21.63
CA GLN A 386 7.21 1.69 22.89
C GLN A 386 8.40 2.65 22.66
N HIS A 387 8.37 3.82 23.30
CA HIS A 387 9.37 4.89 23.17
C HIS A 387 9.56 5.49 21.78
N ALA A 388 8.75 5.13 20.78
CA ALA A 388 8.77 5.83 19.50
C ALA A 388 8.18 7.24 19.64
N LYS A 389 8.74 8.20 18.90
CA LYS A 389 8.24 9.59 18.89
C LYS A 389 6.92 9.74 18.13
N THR A 390 6.72 8.93 17.09
CA THR A 390 5.57 8.94 16.20
C THR A 390 5.22 7.53 15.74
N ASP A 391 4.08 7.38 15.09
CA ASP A 391 3.61 6.13 14.48
C ASP A 391 4.40 5.69 13.24
N HIS A 392 5.41 6.46 12.79
CA HIS A 392 6.36 6.00 11.77
C HIS A 392 7.12 4.73 12.19
N ARG A 393 7.16 4.43 13.49
CA ARG A 393 7.57 3.13 14.02
C ARG A 393 6.34 2.45 14.63
N SER A 394 5.58 1.76 13.79
CA SER A 394 4.40 1.00 14.18
C SER A 394 4.43 -0.43 13.63
N ILE A 395 3.59 -1.29 14.21
CA ILE A 395 3.18 -2.55 13.59
C ILE A 395 1.84 -2.33 12.89
N PHE A 396 1.71 -2.78 11.65
CA PHE A 396 0.49 -2.65 10.86
C PHE A 396 -0.40 -3.87 11.08
N TYR A 397 -1.56 -3.68 11.68
CA TYR A 397 -2.54 -4.72 11.93
C TYR A 397 -3.73 -4.57 11.00
N ASN A 398 -4.01 -5.59 10.19
CA ASN A 398 -5.21 -5.61 9.35
C ASN A 398 -6.45 -5.75 10.24
N VAL A 399 -7.44 -4.89 10.02
CA VAL A 399 -8.73 -4.90 10.70
C VAL A 399 -9.79 -5.45 9.75
N ASN A 400 -10.47 -6.53 10.15
CA ASN A 400 -11.50 -7.14 9.34
C ASN A 400 -12.70 -6.19 9.17
N LEU A 401 -13.09 -5.95 7.92
CA LEU A 401 -14.27 -5.16 7.57
C LEU A 401 -15.48 -6.03 7.17
N SER A 402 -15.23 -7.27 6.75
CA SER A 402 -16.25 -8.14 6.16
C SER A 402 -16.86 -9.08 7.21
N PRO A 403 -18.19 -9.07 7.42
CA PRO A 403 -18.86 -10.04 8.28
C PRO A 403 -18.62 -11.49 7.84
N GLU A 404 -18.51 -11.73 6.53
CA GLU A 404 -18.28 -13.06 5.95
C GLU A 404 -16.95 -13.68 6.39
N HIS A 405 -15.96 -12.85 6.72
CA HIS A 405 -14.62 -13.28 7.10
C HIS A 405 -14.39 -13.20 8.62
N GLY A 406 -15.48 -13.07 9.39
CA GLY A 406 -15.49 -13.01 10.84
C GLY A 406 -16.09 -11.71 11.38
N LYS A 407 -15.93 -11.49 12.69
CA LYS A 407 -16.44 -10.27 13.34
C LYS A 407 -15.75 -9.03 12.76
N LYS A 408 -16.53 -8.00 12.41
CA LYS A 408 -16.02 -6.67 12.03
C LYS A 408 -15.18 -6.10 13.18
N GLY A 409 -14.10 -5.38 12.88
CA GLY A 409 -13.19 -4.84 13.90
C GLY A 409 -12.14 -5.83 14.42
N ARG A 410 -12.25 -7.12 14.08
CA ARG A 410 -11.27 -8.13 14.51
C ARG A 410 -9.93 -7.94 13.80
N ILE A 411 -8.85 -7.94 14.56
CA ILE A 411 -7.48 -7.94 14.05
C ILE A 411 -7.17 -9.35 13.50
N THR A 412 -6.78 -9.43 12.24
CA THR A 412 -6.58 -10.72 11.55
C THR A 412 -5.12 -11.08 11.33
N ARG A 413 -4.26 -10.09 11.08
CA ARG A 413 -2.81 -10.27 10.90
C ARG A 413 -2.05 -8.98 11.19
N GLY A 414 -0.79 -9.12 11.60
CA GLY A 414 0.16 -8.01 11.73
C GLY A 414 1.28 -8.08 10.69
N ALA A 415 1.87 -6.95 10.33
CA ALA A 415 3.00 -6.88 9.40
C ALA A 415 3.87 -5.63 9.64
N ILE A 416 5.06 -5.64 9.04
CA ILE A 416 6.04 -4.56 9.11
C ILE A 416 6.50 -4.24 7.67
N ASN A 417 6.55 -2.96 7.30
CA ASN A 417 6.98 -2.53 5.95
C ASN A 417 8.37 -1.88 5.93
N SER A 418 9.09 -1.87 7.07
CA SER A 418 10.35 -1.15 7.25
C SER A 418 11.44 -1.53 6.25
N HIS A 419 11.40 -2.77 5.73
CA HIS A 419 12.37 -3.28 4.75
C HIS A 419 12.38 -2.49 3.42
N TRP A 420 11.30 -1.79 3.05
CA TRP A 420 11.31 -0.91 1.87
C TRP A 420 11.99 0.42 2.11
N TYR A 421 12.21 0.80 3.37
CA TYR A 421 12.78 2.09 3.76
C TYR A 421 14.23 1.98 4.25
N GLN A 422 14.85 0.81 4.08
CA GLN A 422 16.25 0.58 4.40
C GLN A 422 17.13 1.04 3.24
N LEU A 423 17.70 2.24 3.35
CA LEU A 423 18.69 2.77 2.41
C LEU A 423 20.12 2.38 2.82
N GLY A 424 21.03 2.25 1.84
CA GLY A 424 22.46 2.06 2.07
C GLY A 424 22.96 0.60 2.11
N GLY A 425 24.28 0.43 2.27
CA GLY A 425 24.97 -0.86 2.13
C GLY A 425 24.71 -1.89 3.23
N THR A 426 24.09 -1.51 4.35
CA THR A 426 23.69 -2.41 5.44
C THR A 426 22.57 -3.38 5.06
N VAL A 427 21.94 -3.21 3.90
CA VAL A 427 20.87 -4.09 3.36
C VAL A 427 21.38 -5.50 3.04
N PHE A 428 22.69 -5.68 2.78
CA PHE A 428 23.28 -7.00 2.57
C PHE A 428 23.45 -7.82 3.88
N GLN A 429 23.24 -7.21 5.06
CA GLN A 429 23.46 -7.88 6.35
C GLN A 429 22.21 -8.56 6.94
N THR A 430 21.01 -8.37 6.38
CA THR A 430 19.82 -9.14 6.79
C THR A 430 19.78 -10.52 6.11
N ALA A 431 20.89 -11.25 6.24
CA ALA A 431 21.00 -12.69 6.00
C ALA A 431 20.64 -13.51 7.26
N SER A 432 20.14 -12.88 8.34
CA SER A 432 19.41 -13.59 9.38
C SER A 432 18.08 -14.05 8.76
N GLY A 433 18.01 -15.32 8.36
CA GLY A 433 17.07 -15.89 7.36
C GLY A 433 15.56 -15.87 7.65
N LYS A 434 15.03 -14.91 8.42
CA LYS A 434 13.60 -14.79 8.75
C LYS A 434 12.90 -13.53 8.23
N GLU A 435 13.61 -12.44 7.90
CA GLU A 435 12.95 -11.12 7.62
C GLU A 435 13.47 -10.37 6.38
N GLY A 436 14.34 -10.96 5.55
CA GLY A 436 14.92 -10.31 4.37
C GLY A 436 13.97 -10.18 3.17
N CYS A 437 14.24 -9.22 2.27
CA CYS A 437 13.46 -8.95 1.04
C CYS A 437 13.28 -10.19 0.14
N PHE A 438 14.25 -11.10 0.13
CA PHE A 438 14.31 -12.29 -0.73
C PHE A 438 13.78 -13.58 -0.07
N THR A 439 13.17 -13.50 1.11
CA THR A 439 12.69 -14.69 1.83
C THR A 439 11.25 -15.06 1.49
N LYS A 440 10.78 -16.25 1.92
CA LYS A 440 9.35 -16.65 1.86
C LYS A 440 8.43 -15.63 2.56
N ALA A 441 8.93 -14.84 3.52
CA ALA A 441 8.20 -13.78 4.20
C ALA A 441 8.46 -12.37 3.63
N GLY A 442 9.36 -12.25 2.66
CA GLY A 442 9.80 -11.01 2.06
C GLY A 442 8.94 -10.54 0.89
N VAL A 443 9.31 -9.36 0.40
CA VAL A 443 8.62 -8.57 -0.63
C VAL A 443 8.28 -9.34 -1.91
N PHE A 444 9.19 -10.20 -2.35
CA PHE A 444 9.16 -10.75 -3.71
C PHE A 444 8.33 -12.04 -3.85
N ARG A 445 7.88 -12.65 -2.74
CA ARG A 445 7.07 -13.87 -2.79
C ARG A 445 5.66 -13.70 -2.25
N ARG A 446 5.51 -13.03 -1.11
CA ARG A 446 4.19 -12.89 -0.47
C ARG A 446 3.50 -11.66 -1.01
N GLY A 447 2.70 -11.92 -2.03
CA GLY A 447 1.61 -11.05 -2.41
C GLY A 447 0.84 -10.51 -1.20
N PHE A 448 0.41 -9.26 -1.27
CA PHE A 448 -0.20 -8.48 -0.19
C PHE A 448 -1.33 -9.21 0.59
N ALA A 449 -2.05 -10.16 -0.04
CA ALA A 449 -3.15 -10.92 0.55
C ALA A 449 -2.80 -12.34 1.05
N SER A 450 -1.59 -12.85 0.79
CA SER A 450 -1.21 -14.18 1.28
C SER A 450 -0.64 -14.06 2.69
N LYS A 451 -1.36 -14.60 3.68
CA LYS A 451 -1.00 -14.71 5.11
C LYS A 451 0.52 -14.56 5.31
N ALA A 452 0.97 -13.32 5.52
CA ALA A 452 2.25 -13.11 6.16
C ALA A 452 2.21 -13.96 7.42
N ALA A 453 3.32 -14.61 7.77
CA ALA A 453 3.55 -15.09 9.13
C ALA A 453 3.48 -13.84 10.00
N GLY A 454 2.24 -13.44 10.30
CA GLY A 454 1.96 -12.10 10.71
C GLY A 454 2.62 -11.93 12.05
N VAL A 455 3.08 -10.71 12.32
CA VAL A 455 3.46 -10.32 13.67
C VAL A 455 2.19 -10.41 14.51
N SER A 456 1.87 -11.61 14.99
CA SER A 456 0.61 -11.91 15.69
C SER A 456 0.65 -11.39 17.12
N VAL A 457 1.86 -11.11 17.60
CA VAL A 457 2.18 -10.60 18.92
C VAL A 457 2.81 -9.23 18.75
N HIS A 458 2.34 -8.23 19.49
CA HIS A 458 2.98 -6.93 19.53
C HIS A 458 4.35 -7.06 20.24
N PRO A 459 5.46 -6.67 19.59
CA PRO A 459 6.80 -7.01 20.06
C PRO A 459 7.20 -6.36 21.40
N ASP A 460 6.60 -5.21 21.74
CA ASP A 460 6.94 -4.52 23.00
C ASP A 460 6.04 -4.90 24.17
N SER A 461 4.77 -5.23 23.93
CA SER A 461 3.81 -5.58 24.99
C SER A 461 3.70 -7.09 25.20
N GLY A 462 4.19 -7.91 24.26
CA GLY A 462 4.00 -9.35 24.27
C GLY A 462 2.54 -9.78 24.03
N LEU A 463 1.64 -8.84 23.74
CA LEU A 463 0.21 -9.11 23.57
C LEU A 463 -0.07 -9.77 22.22
N ARG A 464 -0.82 -10.88 22.23
CA ARG A 464 -1.33 -11.50 21.01
C ARG A 464 -2.46 -10.66 20.43
N MET A 465 -2.13 -9.84 19.43
CA MET A 465 -3.03 -8.91 18.76
C MET A 465 -4.04 -9.61 17.85
N VAL A 466 -3.62 -10.66 17.14
CA VAL A 466 -4.51 -11.38 16.22
C VAL A 466 -5.62 -12.08 17.00
N GLY A 467 -6.86 -11.78 16.61
CA GLY A 467 -8.07 -12.27 17.25
C GLY A 467 -8.72 -11.26 18.20
N LEU A 468 -7.98 -10.23 18.64
CA LEU A 468 -8.54 -9.11 19.41
C LEU A 468 -9.40 -8.22 18.51
N GLU A 469 -10.26 -7.43 19.12
CA GLU A 469 -11.15 -6.49 18.46
C GLU A 469 -10.72 -5.06 18.74
N VAL A 470 -10.72 -4.25 17.70
CA VAL A 470 -10.51 -2.81 17.84
C VAL A 470 -11.80 -2.18 18.37
N PRO A 471 -11.77 -1.52 19.55
CA PRO A 471 -12.94 -0.83 20.07
C PRO A 471 -13.31 0.36 19.16
N GLU A 472 -14.59 0.72 19.12
CA GLU A 472 -15.07 1.89 18.38
C GLU A 472 -14.74 1.90 16.87
N ILE A 473 -14.51 0.75 16.26
CA ILE A 473 -14.14 0.70 14.84
C ILE A 473 -15.24 1.29 13.94
N ASP A 474 -16.51 1.12 14.29
CA ASP A 474 -17.62 1.62 13.47
C ASP A 474 -17.64 3.15 13.41
N SER A 475 -17.28 3.84 14.50
CA SER A 475 -17.20 5.30 14.50
C SER A 475 -16.03 5.80 13.66
N VAL A 476 -14.88 5.13 13.71
CA VAL A 476 -13.71 5.40 12.82
C VAL A 476 -14.10 5.29 11.35
N LEU A 477 -14.80 4.20 10.99
CA LEU A 477 -15.22 3.95 9.61
C LEU A 477 -16.26 4.98 9.15
N ALA A 478 -17.24 5.29 10.00
CA ALA A 478 -18.30 6.26 9.70
C ALA A 478 -17.75 7.68 9.47
N VAL A 479 -16.77 8.12 10.28
CA VAL A 479 -16.18 9.46 10.09
C VAL A 479 -15.40 9.55 8.77
N CYS A 480 -14.70 8.49 8.36
CA CYS A 480 -13.95 8.47 7.10
C CYS A 480 -14.89 8.49 5.89
N GLU A 481 -15.96 7.68 5.93
CA GLU A 481 -16.95 7.64 4.86
C GLU A 481 -17.66 9.00 4.71
N ARG A 482 -18.07 9.60 5.83
CA ARG A 482 -18.66 10.94 5.87
C ARG A 482 -17.69 12.00 5.31
N ALA A 483 -16.43 11.96 5.75
CA ALA A 483 -15.41 12.92 5.33
C ALA A 483 -15.16 12.86 3.82
N HIS A 484 -15.04 11.67 3.23
CA HIS A 484 -14.88 11.54 1.78
C HIS A 484 -16.10 12.11 1.03
N ARG A 485 -17.30 11.80 1.51
CA ARG A 485 -18.55 12.25 0.90
C ARG A 485 -18.72 13.78 0.95
N GLU A 486 -18.34 14.41 2.06
CA GLU A 486 -18.59 15.84 2.30
C GLU A 486 -17.44 16.77 1.87
N LEU A 487 -16.20 16.27 1.88
CA LEU A 487 -15.00 17.11 1.68
C LEU A 487 -14.36 16.97 0.31
N CYS A 488 -14.40 15.77 -0.28
CA CYS A 488 -13.76 15.47 -1.56
C CYS A 488 -14.49 14.36 -2.36
N PRO A 489 -15.81 14.50 -2.61
CA PRO A 489 -16.61 13.46 -3.23
C PRO A 489 -16.16 13.07 -4.64
N HIS A 490 -15.47 13.93 -5.38
CA HIS A 490 -15.01 13.64 -6.75
C HIS A 490 -13.58 13.08 -6.78
N VAL A 491 -12.85 13.06 -5.66
CA VAL A 491 -11.56 12.38 -5.59
C VAL A 491 -11.78 10.86 -5.56
N PRO A 492 -11.16 10.07 -6.45
CA PRO A 492 -11.42 8.63 -6.55
C PRO A 492 -11.14 7.86 -5.26
N LEU A 493 -9.95 8.03 -4.70
CA LEU A 493 -9.47 7.29 -3.54
C LEU A 493 -8.91 8.24 -2.50
N VAL A 494 -9.20 7.97 -1.23
CA VAL A 494 -8.61 8.71 -0.11
C VAL A 494 -8.17 7.73 0.97
N GLY A 495 -6.95 7.91 1.47
CA GLY A 495 -6.46 7.27 2.69
C GLY A 495 -6.59 8.24 3.84
N TRP A 496 -7.45 7.96 4.80
CA TRP A 496 -7.65 8.76 5.99
C TRP A 496 -6.77 8.24 7.12
N ASP A 497 -6.04 9.15 7.75
CA ASP A 497 -5.35 8.90 9.01
C ASP A 497 -6.24 9.38 10.14
N VAL A 498 -6.66 8.45 11.01
CA VAL A 498 -7.63 8.72 12.09
C VAL A 498 -7.08 8.23 13.41
N ALA A 499 -7.30 8.98 14.49
CA ALA A 499 -7.02 8.53 15.85
C ALA A 499 -8.30 8.40 16.67
N LEU A 500 -8.30 7.50 17.65
CA LEU A 500 -9.29 7.50 18.72
C LEU A 500 -8.71 8.23 19.92
N VAL A 501 -9.43 9.24 20.40
CA VAL A 501 -9.04 10.06 21.55
C VAL A 501 -10.19 10.13 22.54
N ASP A 502 -9.88 10.28 23.82
CA ASP A 502 -10.88 10.60 24.82
C ASP A 502 -11.15 12.10 24.84
N GLU A 503 -12.43 12.46 24.95
CA GLU A 503 -12.92 13.82 25.14
C GLU A 503 -13.65 13.93 26.47
N ASP A 504 -13.31 14.95 27.25
CA ASP A 504 -14.01 15.30 28.47
C ASP A 504 -15.39 15.88 28.12
N VAL A 505 -16.45 15.17 28.48
CA VAL A 505 -17.86 15.59 28.22
C VAL A 505 -18.58 16.10 29.48
N GLY A 506 -17.87 16.26 30.61
CA GLY A 506 -18.43 16.80 31.87
C GLY A 506 -17.93 16.05 33.11
N GLU A 507 -18.54 16.33 34.28
CA GLU A 507 -18.13 15.93 35.65
C GLU A 507 -17.92 14.40 35.86
N ASN A 508 -16.85 13.86 35.28
CA ASN A 508 -16.37 12.47 35.31
C ASN A 508 -16.82 11.54 34.16
N HIS A 509 -17.18 12.07 32.99
CA HIS A 509 -17.42 11.25 31.81
C HIS A 509 -16.45 11.59 30.68
N THR A 510 -15.74 10.57 30.19
CA THR A 510 -14.91 10.63 29.00
C THR A 510 -15.61 9.87 27.88
N ALA A 511 -15.82 10.51 26.73
CA ALA A 511 -16.32 9.87 25.53
C ALA A 511 -15.16 9.63 24.57
N THR A 512 -15.00 8.40 24.08
CA THR A 512 -14.05 8.13 23.00
C THR A 512 -14.64 8.64 21.68
N LYS A 513 -13.86 9.41 20.92
CA LYS A 513 -14.23 9.88 19.58
C LYS A 513 -13.13 9.67 18.55
N PRO A 514 -13.50 9.44 17.28
CA PRO A 514 -12.55 9.46 16.19
C PRO A 514 -12.25 10.90 15.75
N VAL A 515 -10.98 11.20 15.51
CA VAL A 515 -10.51 12.49 14.97
C VAL A 515 -9.62 12.27 13.76
N LEU A 516 -9.88 12.99 12.67
CA LEU A 516 -9.05 12.93 11.49
C LEU A 516 -7.75 13.72 11.71
N LEU A 517 -6.64 13.18 11.20
CA LEU A 517 -5.30 13.76 11.30
C LEU A 517 -4.87 14.35 9.95
N GLU A 518 -5.03 13.59 8.87
CA GLU A 518 -4.74 14.02 7.51
C GLU A 518 -5.48 13.14 6.47
N ALA A 519 -5.55 13.65 5.24
CA ALA A 519 -5.97 12.91 4.06
C ALA A 519 -4.76 12.68 3.14
N ASN A 520 -4.59 11.45 2.65
CA ASN A 520 -3.64 11.10 1.61
C ASN A 520 -4.40 10.66 0.36
N LEU A 521 -4.32 11.43 -0.73
CA LEU A 521 -5.03 11.17 -1.99
C LEU A 521 -4.21 10.25 -2.91
N SER A 522 -2.89 10.20 -2.71
CA SER A 522 -1.99 9.16 -3.24
C SER A 522 -1.82 8.02 -2.23
N CYS A 523 -2.95 7.39 -1.86
CA CYS A 523 -3.02 6.52 -0.69
C CYS A 523 -2.34 5.15 -0.85
N ASN A 524 -1.87 4.62 0.28
CA ASN A 524 -1.28 3.29 0.40
C ASN A 524 -2.17 2.41 1.29
N PHE A 525 -2.38 1.16 0.90
CA PHE A 525 -3.16 0.17 1.64
C PHE A 525 -2.46 -0.35 2.92
N PHE A 526 -1.17 -0.09 3.13
CA PHE A 526 -0.39 -0.51 4.32
C PHE A 526 -0.62 -1.95 4.81
N LEU A 527 -0.76 -2.90 3.88
CA LEU A 527 -0.93 -4.34 4.14
C LEU A 527 -2.34 -4.76 4.64
N GLY A 528 -3.31 -3.85 4.62
CA GLY A 528 -4.72 -4.13 4.94
C GLY A 528 -5.50 -4.81 3.83
N ASP A 529 -6.22 -5.88 4.15
CA ASP A 529 -7.05 -6.65 3.22
C ASP A 529 -8.09 -5.81 2.50
N PHE A 530 -8.31 -6.14 1.23
CA PHE A 530 -9.35 -5.56 0.39
C PHE A 530 -9.79 -6.57 -0.67
N ASP A 531 -10.99 -6.41 -1.19
CA ASP A 531 -11.47 -7.16 -2.35
C ASP A 531 -10.75 -6.68 -3.61
N ARG A 532 -9.88 -7.53 -4.14
CA ARG A 532 -9.06 -7.23 -5.33
C ARG A 532 -9.89 -7.10 -6.58
N THR A 533 -10.91 -7.94 -6.74
CA THR A 533 -11.74 -7.92 -7.95
C THR A 533 -12.50 -6.61 -8.01
N LEU A 534 -13.17 -6.24 -6.92
CA LEU A 534 -13.89 -4.98 -6.83
C LEU A 534 -12.96 -3.76 -7.01
N TYR A 535 -11.79 -3.79 -6.39
CA TYR A 535 -10.81 -2.71 -6.52
C TYR A 535 -10.27 -2.59 -7.96
N LEU A 536 -9.85 -3.70 -8.58
CA LEU A 536 -9.31 -3.67 -9.95
C LEU A 536 -10.39 -3.22 -10.95
N ASP A 537 -11.63 -3.67 -10.76
CA ASP A 537 -12.75 -3.22 -11.59
C ASP A 537 -13.05 -1.72 -11.38
N TYR A 538 -13.02 -1.23 -10.15
CA TYR A 538 -13.12 0.20 -9.83
C TYR A 538 -12.02 1.03 -10.51
N MET A 539 -10.76 0.60 -10.41
CA MET A 539 -9.62 1.26 -11.04
C MET A 539 -9.76 1.30 -12.56
N ARG A 540 -10.16 0.17 -13.17
CA ARG A 540 -10.37 0.05 -14.61
C ARG A 540 -11.46 1.01 -15.09
N ARG A 541 -12.61 1.07 -14.41
CA ARG A 541 -13.69 2.02 -14.74
C ARG A 541 -13.20 3.47 -14.69
N ASN A 542 -12.50 3.85 -13.62
CA ASN A 542 -11.96 5.20 -13.48
C ASN A 542 -10.96 5.55 -14.58
N PHE A 543 -10.00 4.68 -14.89
CA PHE A 543 -9.04 4.96 -15.96
C PHE A 543 -9.71 5.08 -17.33
N MET A 544 -10.69 4.21 -17.64
CA MET A 544 -11.45 4.29 -18.89
C MET A 544 -12.24 5.60 -19.01
N TYR A 545 -12.88 6.03 -17.92
CA TYR A 545 -13.58 7.31 -17.85
C TYR A 545 -12.63 8.49 -18.12
N LEU A 546 -11.43 8.46 -17.52
CA LEU A 546 -10.42 9.51 -17.74
C LEU A 546 -9.88 9.52 -19.17
N GLU A 547 -9.67 8.34 -19.78
CA GLU A 547 -9.33 8.25 -21.21
C GLU A 547 -10.41 8.88 -22.10
N GLU A 548 -11.70 8.68 -21.79
CA GLU A 548 -12.80 9.31 -22.54
C GLU A 548 -12.79 10.82 -22.39
N ARG A 549 -12.59 11.32 -21.16
CA ARG A 549 -12.51 12.76 -20.90
C ARG A 549 -11.36 13.43 -21.62
N GLU A 550 -10.17 12.82 -21.59
CA GLU A 550 -9.00 13.34 -22.29
C GLU A 550 -9.23 13.41 -23.79
N ASN A 551 -9.82 12.36 -24.37
CA ASN A 551 -10.16 12.35 -25.80
C ASN A 551 -11.20 13.43 -26.15
N ALA A 552 -12.24 13.59 -25.33
CA ALA A 552 -13.24 14.63 -25.52
C ALA A 552 -12.66 16.05 -25.36
N ALA A 553 -11.71 16.25 -24.44
CA ALA A 553 -10.99 17.51 -24.30
C ALA A 553 -10.11 17.81 -25.54
N GLY A 554 -9.39 16.80 -26.04
CA GLY A 554 -8.60 16.93 -27.26
C GLY A 554 -9.45 17.26 -28.49
N ALA A 555 -10.59 16.60 -28.66
CA ALA A 555 -11.51 16.88 -29.77
C ALA A 555 -12.05 18.33 -29.73
N ARG A 556 -12.42 18.82 -28.53
CA ARG A 556 -12.88 20.21 -28.34
C ARG A 556 -11.80 21.25 -28.67
N LEU A 557 -10.54 20.98 -28.34
CA LEU A 557 -9.42 21.85 -28.69
C LEU A 557 -9.22 21.93 -30.22
N LEU A 558 -9.23 20.78 -30.91
CA LEU A 558 -9.11 20.74 -32.37
C LEU A 558 -10.26 21.47 -33.07
N GLU A 559 -11.49 21.33 -32.57
CA GLU A 559 -12.65 22.05 -33.10
C GLU A 559 -12.51 23.58 -32.90
N LYS A 560 -11.97 24.01 -31.76
CA LYS A 560 -11.69 25.42 -31.48
C LYS A 560 -10.63 25.97 -32.43
N GLU A 561 -9.53 25.24 -32.65
CA GLU A 561 -8.47 25.62 -33.58
C GLU A 561 -8.97 25.72 -35.03
N ASP A 562 -9.83 24.79 -35.48
CA ASP A 562 -10.44 24.84 -36.81
C ASP A 562 -11.39 26.05 -36.97
N LYS A 563 -12.19 26.36 -35.94
CA LYS A 563 -13.03 27.57 -35.92
C LYS A 563 -12.21 28.85 -35.98
N GLU A 564 -11.11 28.93 -35.24
CA GLU A 564 -10.21 30.09 -35.27
C GLU A 564 -9.53 30.24 -36.64
N ARG A 565 -9.07 29.13 -37.24
CA ARG A 565 -8.47 29.12 -38.59
C ARG A 565 -9.46 29.59 -39.67
N LYS A 566 -10.71 29.09 -39.65
CA LYS A 566 -11.77 29.52 -40.57
C LYS A 566 -12.12 30.99 -40.41
N THR A 567 -12.12 31.50 -39.16
CA THR A 567 -12.37 32.91 -38.87
C THR A 567 -11.26 33.81 -39.43
N LEU A 568 -10.00 33.39 -39.33
CA LEU A 568 -8.86 34.11 -39.92
C LEU A 568 -8.93 34.14 -41.45
N GLN A 569 -9.18 32.98 -42.09
CA GLN A 569 -9.33 32.90 -43.56
C GLN A 569 -10.50 33.75 -44.07
N GLY A 570 -11.63 33.78 -43.36
CA GLY A 570 -12.77 34.62 -43.73
C GLY A 570 -12.50 36.13 -43.61
N LYS A 571 -11.63 36.55 -42.67
CA LYS A 571 -11.20 37.95 -42.54
C LYS A 571 -10.22 38.37 -43.64
N GLU A 572 -9.34 37.47 -44.09
CA GLU A 572 -8.42 37.73 -45.19
C GLU A 572 -9.15 37.81 -46.55
N GLY A 573 -10.12 36.92 -46.79
CA GLY A 573 -10.94 36.98 -48.00
C GLY A 573 -11.72 38.29 -48.16
N LYS A 574 -12.20 38.89 -47.06
CA LYS A 574 -12.88 40.20 -47.06
C LYS A 574 -11.96 41.41 -47.17
N LYS A 575 -10.64 41.25 -47.02
CA LYS A 575 -9.67 42.33 -47.27
C LYS A 575 -9.22 42.41 -48.73
N HIS A 576 -9.41 41.33 -49.49
CA HIS A 576 -9.06 41.24 -50.91
C HIS A 576 -10.23 41.47 -51.86
N ALA A 577 -11.47 41.39 -51.36
CA ALA A 577 -12.66 41.90 -52.02
C ALA A 577 -12.92 43.33 -51.57
#